data_AF-A0AAV0BP33-F1
#
_entry.id   AF-A0AAV0BP33-F1
#
_cell.length_a   1.000
_cell.length_b   1.000
_cell.length_c   1.000
_cell.angle_alpha   90.00
_cell.angle_beta   90.00
_cell.angle_gamma   90.00
#
_symmetry.space_group_name_H-M   'P 1'
#
loop_
_entity.id
_entity.type
_entity.pdbx_description
1 polymer ?
#
loop_
_entity_poly.entity_id
_entity_poly.type
_entity_poly.pdbx_seq_one_letter_code
_entity_poly.pdbx_strand_id
1 'polypeptide(L)'
;MVLSTTKEPIHLNCMRKAIRLARLCKPIPTAFCVGCVITISGTDRIISSGYSRELDGNTHAEQCAIKKLLDEGEGEGEEEDKTKTEDYRFKYLDLYSTMEPCSVRLSGQVSCSEILIDFNKFNRSNFKILNIYLGVIEPDDFVRCDGISKLNESGINVTEVYGISEECLKIARGYF
;
A
#
# COMPACT_ATOMS: atom_id res chain seq x y z
N MET A 1 -6.65 20.26 5.10
CA MET A 1 -5.44 19.59 5.62
C MET A 1 -4.34 19.81 4.58
N VAL A 2 -3.14 20.21 4.98
CA VAL A 2 -2.01 20.31 4.03
C VAL A 2 -1.33 18.94 4.03
N LEU A 3 -1.36 18.25 2.90
CA LEU A 3 -0.68 16.97 2.73
C LEU A 3 0.84 17.23 2.68
N SER A 4 1.60 16.51 3.50
CA SER A 4 3.07 16.56 3.46
C SER A 4 3.57 16.02 2.13
N THR A 5 4.68 16.56 1.62
CA THR A 5 5.32 16.08 0.38
C THR A 5 6.78 15.70 0.63
N THR A 6 7.31 14.75 -0.14
CA THR A 6 8.72 14.36 -0.10
C THR A 6 9.36 14.29 -1.48
N LYS A 7 10.65 14.60 -1.56
CA LYS A 7 11.49 14.49 -2.77
C LYS A 7 12.65 13.50 -2.60
N GLU A 8 12.68 12.78 -1.48
CA GLU A 8 13.78 11.88 -1.16
C GLU A 8 13.90 10.74 -2.20
N PRO A 9 15.11 10.45 -2.71
CA PRO A 9 15.30 9.46 -3.78
C PRO A 9 14.78 8.06 -3.44
N ILE A 10 14.86 7.66 -2.16
CA ILE A 10 14.38 6.35 -1.71
C ILE A 10 12.89 6.17 -1.96
N HIS A 11 12.08 7.17 -1.61
CA HIS A 11 10.63 7.11 -1.79
C HIS A 11 10.25 7.15 -3.27
N LEU A 12 10.96 7.95 -4.07
CA LEU A 12 10.78 7.97 -5.52
C LEU A 12 11.10 6.59 -6.14
N ASN A 13 12.18 5.95 -5.70
CA ASN A 13 12.57 4.62 -6.19
C ASN A 13 11.54 3.55 -5.82
N CYS A 14 11.04 3.55 -4.58
CA CYS A 14 9.96 2.65 -4.16
C CYS A 14 8.66 2.92 -4.92
N MET A 15 8.29 4.18 -5.13
CA MET A 15 7.11 4.54 -5.92
C MET A 15 7.23 4.08 -7.37
N ARG A 16 8.42 4.17 -7.99
CA ARG A 16 8.68 3.61 -9.32
C ARG A 16 8.52 2.09 -9.36
N LYS A 17 8.88 1.37 -8.30
CA LYS A 17 8.62 -0.08 -8.18
C LYS A 17 7.10 -0.35 -8.12
N ALA A 18 6.34 0.43 -7.32
CA ALA A 18 4.87 0.34 -7.28
C ALA A 18 4.22 0.64 -8.64
N ILE A 19 4.70 1.66 -9.35
CA ILE A 19 4.26 2.00 -10.71
C ILE A 19 4.46 0.84 -11.71
N ARG A 20 5.57 0.10 -11.62
CA ARG A 20 5.78 -1.09 -12.47
C ARG A 20 4.74 -2.17 -12.20
N LEU A 21 4.32 -2.35 -10.94
CA LEU A 21 3.25 -3.28 -10.58
C LEU A 21 1.89 -2.82 -11.12
N ALA A 22 1.59 -1.52 -11.04
CA ALA A 22 0.35 -0.96 -11.60
C ALA A 22 0.21 -1.23 -13.11
N ARG A 23 1.34 -1.29 -13.84
CA ARG A 23 1.36 -1.65 -15.28
C ARG A 23 1.05 -3.13 -15.57
N LEU A 24 1.05 -3.99 -14.55
CA LEU A 24 0.65 -5.41 -14.71
C LEU A 24 -0.87 -5.58 -14.71
N CYS A 25 -1.62 -4.58 -14.26
CA CYS A 25 -3.08 -4.62 -14.25
C CYS A 25 -3.63 -4.69 -15.68
N LYS A 26 -4.67 -5.52 -15.88
CA LYS A 26 -5.58 -5.34 -17.02
C LYS A 26 -6.46 -4.11 -16.74
N PRO A 27 -6.44 -3.05 -17.59
CA PRO A 27 -7.29 -1.89 -17.41
C PRO A 27 -8.76 -2.22 -17.65
N ILE A 28 -9.65 -1.65 -16.84
CA ILE A 28 -11.10 -1.75 -17.01
C ILE A 28 -11.75 -0.37 -16.80
N PRO A 29 -12.89 -0.07 -17.43
CA PRO A 29 -13.50 1.26 -17.35
C PRO A 29 -13.99 1.66 -15.95
N THR A 30 -14.21 0.69 -15.06
CA THR A 30 -14.89 0.88 -13.77
C THR A 30 -13.94 0.85 -12.57
N ALA A 31 -12.62 0.73 -12.78
CA ALA A 31 -11.65 0.69 -11.69
C ALA A 31 -10.25 1.11 -12.13
N PHE A 32 -9.51 1.75 -11.23
CA PHE A 32 -8.13 2.15 -11.46
C PHE A 32 -7.13 0.97 -11.47
N CYS A 33 -6.02 1.16 -12.18
CA CYS A 33 -4.83 0.32 -12.12
C CYS A 33 -3.87 0.87 -11.06
N VAL A 34 -3.83 0.24 -9.89
CA VAL A 34 -3.02 0.69 -8.75
C VAL A 34 -1.94 -0.35 -8.48
N GLY A 35 -0.76 0.10 -8.06
CA GLY A 35 0.31 -0.74 -7.58
C GLY A 35 0.69 -0.34 -6.15
N CYS A 36 1.14 -1.31 -5.37
CA CYS A 36 1.50 -1.15 -3.97
C CYS A 36 2.77 -1.92 -3.65
N VAL A 37 3.68 -1.34 -2.88
CA VAL A 37 4.82 -2.05 -2.27
C VAL A 37 4.91 -1.72 -0.77
N ILE A 38 5.33 -2.69 0.01
CA ILE A 38 5.57 -2.57 1.45
C ILE A 38 7.06 -2.85 1.69
N THR A 39 7.74 -1.92 2.37
CA THR A 39 9.16 -2.05 2.73
C THR A 39 9.37 -2.01 4.23
N ILE A 40 10.56 -2.45 4.68
CA ILE A 40 11.03 -2.08 6.02
C ILE A 40 11.27 -0.57 6.04
N SER A 41 10.73 0.10 7.05
CA SER A 41 10.75 1.56 7.13
C SER A 41 12.15 2.13 7.05
N GLY A 42 12.33 3.18 6.26
CA GLY A 42 13.62 3.82 5.99
C GLY A 42 14.54 3.04 5.04
N THR A 43 14.07 1.94 4.45
CA THR A 43 14.82 1.13 3.47
C THR A 43 14.02 0.91 2.19
N ASP A 44 14.70 0.49 1.11
CA ASP A 44 14.06 0.10 -0.14
C ASP A 44 13.84 -1.42 -0.27
N ARG A 45 14.06 -2.16 0.83
CA ARG A 45 13.85 -3.61 0.92
C ARG A 45 12.36 -3.89 0.97
N ILE A 46 11.83 -4.32 -0.17
CA ILE A 46 10.44 -4.78 -0.31
C ILE A 46 10.29 -6.11 0.44
N ILE A 47 9.23 -6.19 1.24
CA ILE A 47 8.83 -7.42 1.95
C ILE A 47 7.48 -7.94 1.46
N SER A 48 6.67 -7.11 0.83
CA SER A 48 5.44 -7.53 0.15
C SER A 48 5.07 -6.49 -0.90
N SER A 49 4.24 -6.88 -1.85
CA SER A 49 3.80 -6.01 -2.94
C SER A 49 2.42 -6.42 -3.44
N GLY A 50 1.75 -5.60 -4.23
CA GLY A 50 0.54 -6.00 -4.91
C GLY A 50 0.11 -5.05 -6.00
N TYR A 51 -0.82 -5.48 -6.84
CA TYR A 51 -1.47 -4.61 -7.83
C TYR A 51 -2.98 -4.90 -7.93
N SER A 52 -3.75 -3.95 -8.45
CA SER A 52 -5.21 -4.12 -8.55
C SER A 52 -5.55 -5.37 -9.36
N ARG A 53 -6.47 -6.18 -8.83
CA ARG A 53 -6.96 -7.42 -9.45
C ARG A 53 -5.86 -8.48 -9.64
N GLU A 54 -4.80 -8.44 -8.84
CA GLU A 54 -3.78 -9.50 -8.81
C GLU A 54 -4.35 -10.81 -8.24
N LEU A 55 -5.06 -10.72 -7.11
CA LEU A 55 -5.71 -11.86 -6.47
C LEU A 55 -7.18 -11.94 -6.88
N ASP A 56 -7.73 -13.15 -6.86
CA ASP A 56 -9.12 -13.41 -7.25
C ASP A 56 -10.13 -12.49 -6.56
N GLY A 57 -11.12 -12.05 -7.36
CA GLY A 57 -12.14 -11.10 -6.94
C GLY A 57 -11.78 -9.65 -7.23
N ASN A 58 -12.60 -8.73 -6.72
CA ASN A 58 -12.40 -7.30 -6.90
C ASN A 58 -11.38 -6.76 -5.88
N THR A 59 -10.14 -7.21 -5.95
CA THR A 59 -9.09 -6.84 -4.97
C THR A 59 -8.34 -5.56 -5.38
N HIS A 60 -8.03 -4.72 -4.40
CA HIS A 60 -7.16 -3.55 -4.60
C HIS A 60 -5.69 -3.90 -4.31
N ALA A 61 -4.78 -3.06 -4.78
CA ALA A 61 -3.34 -3.30 -4.66
C ALA A 61 -2.88 -3.42 -3.20
N GLU A 62 -3.37 -2.55 -2.32
CA GLU A 62 -3.06 -2.56 -0.89
C GLU A 62 -3.58 -3.83 -0.22
N GLN A 63 -4.80 -4.25 -0.57
CA GLN A 63 -5.38 -5.50 -0.07
C GLN A 63 -4.54 -6.71 -0.48
N CYS A 64 -4.07 -6.76 -1.73
CA CYS A 64 -3.20 -7.84 -2.20
C CYS A 64 -1.86 -7.86 -1.46
N ALA A 65 -1.24 -6.70 -1.27
CA ALA A 65 0.03 -6.59 -0.55
C ALA A 65 -0.08 -7.00 0.93
N ILE A 66 -1.13 -6.54 1.63
CA ILE A 66 -1.36 -6.92 3.03
C ILE A 66 -1.65 -8.42 3.16
N LYS A 67 -2.50 -8.98 2.29
CA LYS A 67 -2.81 -10.40 2.34
C LYS A 67 -1.55 -11.26 2.17
N LYS A 68 -0.73 -10.98 1.15
CA LYS A 68 0.52 -11.72 0.93
C LYS A 68 1.51 -11.56 2.09
N LEU A 69 1.58 -10.37 2.70
CA LEU A 69 2.43 -10.13 3.87
C LEU A 69 2.01 -10.99 5.07
N LEU A 70 0.69 -11.14 5.30
CA LEU A 70 0.15 -11.97 6.37
C LEU A 70 0.33 -13.47 6.07
N ASP A 71 0.05 -13.90 4.84
CA ASP A 71 0.21 -15.30 4.42
C ASP A 71 1.68 -15.78 4.56
N GLU A 72 2.66 -14.92 4.24
CA GLU A 72 4.09 -15.22 4.44
C GLU A 72 4.49 -15.27 5.94
N GLY A 73 3.83 -14.47 6.78
CA GLY A 73 4.07 -14.44 8.24
C GLY A 73 3.34 -15.54 9.02
N GLU A 74 2.31 -16.15 8.44
CA GLU A 74 1.57 -17.30 9.01
C GLU A 74 2.20 -18.65 8.63
N GLY A 75 3.13 -18.67 7.66
CA GLY A 75 3.85 -19.86 7.21
C GLY A 75 4.95 -20.37 8.16
N GLU A 76 5.26 -19.66 9.25
CA GLU A 76 6.21 -20.08 10.28
C GLU A 76 5.51 -20.80 11.45
N GLY A 77 4.55 -21.67 11.13
CA GLY A 77 4.03 -22.69 12.04
C GLY A 77 4.92 -23.94 12.00
N GLU A 78 5.72 -24.12 13.05
CA GLU A 78 6.26 -25.40 13.55
C GLU A 78 7.26 -26.16 12.63
N GLU A 79 8.53 -25.78 12.69
CA GLU A 79 9.64 -26.74 12.87
C GLU A 79 10.82 -26.02 13.55
N GLU A 80 11.09 -26.38 14.81
CA GLU A 80 12.13 -25.80 15.65
C GLU A 80 13.55 -26.09 15.09
N ASP A 81 14.17 -25.12 14.41
CA ASP A 81 15.63 -25.03 14.33
C ASP A 81 16.13 -23.92 15.27
N LYS A 82 16.51 -24.34 16.49
CA LYS A 82 16.97 -23.52 17.63
C LYS A 82 18.37 -22.90 17.41
N THR A 83 18.72 -22.51 16.20
CA THR A 83 20.04 -21.92 15.88
C THR A 83 19.98 -20.55 15.23
N LYS A 84 18.80 -20.06 14.83
CA LYS A 84 18.64 -18.66 14.44
C LYS A 84 18.11 -17.86 15.61
N THR A 85 18.96 -17.01 16.17
CA THR A 85 18.53 -15.86 16.96
C THR A 85 17.80 -14.90 16.02
N GLU A 86 16.58 -15.26 15.63
CA GLU A 86 15.77 -14.40 14.78
C GLU A 86 15.40 -13.17 15.61
N ASP A 87 15.80 -12.02 15.08
CA ASP A 87 15.62 -10.73 15.68
C ASP A 87 14.10 -10.47 15.75
N TYR A 88 13.45 -10.90 16.85
CA TYR A 88 12.05 -10.61 17.22
C TYR A 88 11.80 -9.11 17.46
N ARG A 89 12.60 -8.25 16.83
CA ARG A 89 12.41 -6.81 16.85
C ARG A 89 11.17 -6.48 16.07
N PHE A 90 10.31 -5.72 16.72
CA PHE A 90 9.26 -4.96 16.07
C PHE A 90 9.81 -4.20 14.86
N LYS A 91 9.21 -4.38 13.69
CA LYS A 91 9.61 -3.72 12.44
C LYS A 91 8.53 -2.74 12.02
N TYR A 92 8.93 -1.48 11.88
CA TYR A 92 8.12 -0.47 11.24
C TYR A 92 8.16 -0.66 9.73
N LEU A 93 7.04 -0.40 9.07
CA LEU A 93 6.86 -0.55 7.64
C LEU A 93 6.52 0.79 6.98
N ASP A 94 7.02 0.96 5.76
CA ASP A 94 6.56 2.00 4.85
C ASP A 94 5.75 1.35 3.73
N LEU A 95 4.57 1.88 3.45
CA LEU A 95 3.72 1.46 2.34
C LEU A 95 3.75 2.52 1.24
N TYR A 96 3.91 2.09 -0.01
CA TYR A 96 3.91 2.96 -1.18
C TYR A 96 2.75 2.55 -2.09
N SER A 97 1.75 3.40 -2.23
CA SER A 97 0.62 3.17 -3.14
C SER A 97 0.63 4.19 -4.27
N THR A 98 0.44 3.76 -5.52
CA THR A 98 0.45 4.70 -6.66
C THR A 98 -0.73 5.68 -6.62
N MET A 99 -1.77 5.37 -5.85
CA MET A 99 -2.97 6.18 -5.64
C MET A 99 -3.30 6.26 -4.15
N GLU A 100 -4.04 7.27 -3.72
CA GLU A 100 -4.58 7.34 -2.36
C GLU A 100 -5.35 6.04 -2.01
N PRO A 101 -5.04 5.39 -0.85
CA PRO A 101 -5.82 4.26 -0.38
C PRO A 101 -7.28 4.66 -0.11
N CYS A 102 -8.21 4.07 -0.86
CA CYS A 102 -9.62 4.43 -0.81
C CYS A 102 -10.23 4.40 0.60
N SER A 103 -11.13 5.35 0.89
CA SER A 103 -11.93 5.40 2.13
C SER A 103 -13.29 4.71 2.04
N VAL A 104 -13.75 4.44 0.82
CA VAL A 104 -15.04 3.83 0.47
C VAL A 104 -14.83 2.99 -0.79
N ARG A 105 -15.58 1.90 -0.93
CA ARG A 105 -15.59 1.08 -2.14
C ARG A 105 -17.00 0.94 -2.66
N LEU A 106 -17.20 1.19 -3.95
CA LEU A 106 -18.49 1.00 -4.63
C LEU A 106 -18.99 -0.46 -4.54
N SER A 107 -18.08 -1.42 -4.38
CA SER A 107 -18.42 -2.83 -4.18
C SER A 107 -19.02 -3.13 -2.80
N GLY A 108 -18.95 -2.20 -1.84
CA GLY A 108 -19.33 -2.42 -0.44
C GLY A 108 -18.32 -3.23 0.37
N GLN A 109 -17.18 -3.61 -0.23
CA GLN A 109 -16.09 -4.26 0.49
C GLN A 109 -15.38 -3.29 1.44
N VAL A 110 -14.70 -3.83 2.45
CA VAL A 110 -13.86 -3.04 3.38
C VAL A 110 -12.87 -2.19 2.58
N SER A 111 -12.78 -0.91 2.95
CA SER A 111 -11.94 0.08 2.26
C SER A 111 -10.46 -0.19 2.49
N CYS A 112 -9.59 0.28 1.58
CA CYS A 112 -8.15 0.12 1.76
C CYS A 112 -7.68 0.85 3.03
N SER A 113 -8.19 2.05 3.31
CA SER A 113 -7.88 2.77 4.55
C SER A 113 -8.21 1.94 5.81
N GLU A 114 -9.38 1.29 5.85
CA GLU A 114 -9.77 0.42 6.96
C GLU A 114 -8.91 -0.84 7.05
N ILE A 115 -8.59 -1.49 5.93
CA ILE A 115 -7.69 -2.65 5.91
C ILE A 115 -6.32 -2.31 6.54
N LEU A 116 -5.76 -1.13 6.22
CA LEU A 116 -4.47 -0.70 6.74
C LEU A 116 -4.53 -0.34 8.23
N ILE A 117 -5.64 0.26 8.67
CA ILE A 117 -5.89 0.57 10.09
C ILE A 117 -6.05 -0.73 10.89
N ASP A 118 -6.83 -1.68 10.36
CA ASP A 118 -7.08 -2.97 11.00
C ASP A 118 -5.81 -3.83 11.04
N PHE A 119 -4.99 -3.78 10.00
CA PHE A 119 -3.64 -4.35 10.04
C PHE A 119 -2.86 -3.81 11.25
N ASN A 120 -2.79 -2.49 11.43
CA ASN A 120 -2.07 -1.93 12.58
C ASN A 120 -2.69 -2.24 13.95
N LYS A 121 -4.00 -2.49 14.03
CA LYS A 121 -4.72 -2.77 15.29
C LYS A 121 -4.69 -4.23 15.69
N PHE A 122 -4.83 -5.14 14.72
CA PHE A 122 -5.14 -6.55 14.97
C PHE A 122 -4.07 -7.50 14.46
N ASN A 123 -3.08 -7.03 13.69
CA ASN A 123 -1.97 -7.87 13.27
C ASN A 123 -1.24 -8.43 14.49
N ARG A 124 -1.11 -9.76 14.53
CA ARG A 124 -0.39 -10.47 15.59
C ARG A 124 1.11 -10.58 15.32
N SER A 125 1.56 -10.23 14.12
CA SER A 125 2.98 -10.17 13.77
C SER A 125 3.64 -8.91 14.36
N ASN A 126 4.97 -8.93 14.48
CA ASN A 126 5.79 -7.81 14.93
C ASN A 126 5.91 -6.66 13.90
N PHE A 127 4.87 -6.40 13.11
CA PHE A 127 4.86 -5.40 12.04
C PHE A 127 3.85 -4.29 12.29
N LYS A 128 4.24 -3.05 11.97
CA LYS A 128 3.34 -1.88 11.99
C LYS A 128 3.68 -0.92 10.86
N ILE A 129 2.67 -0.53 10.10
CA ILE A 129 2.78 0.52 9.09
C ILE A 129 2.87 1.86 9.81
N LEU A 130 3.99 2.54 9.63
CA LEU A 130 4.24 3.86 10.21
C LEU A 130 3.93 4.97 9.19
N ASN A 131 4.34 4.74 7.94
CA ASN A 131 4.24 5.74 6.88
C ASN A 131 3.56 5.15 5.64
N ILE A 132 2.73 5.97 4.99
CA ILE A 132 2.19 5.74 3.67
C ILE A 132 2.68 6.84 2.75
N TYR A 133 3.30 6.44 1.66
CA TYR A 133 3.69 7.31 0.57
C TYR A 133 2.75 7.10 -0.60
N LEU A 134 2.05 8.14 -1.04
CA LEU A 134 1.14 8.06 -2.17
C LEU A 134 1.70 8.78 -3.39
N GLY A 135 1.39 8.25 -4.57
CA GLY A 135 1.82 8.84 -5.84
C GLY A 135 0.89 9.95 -6.34
N VAL A 136 -0.42 9.77 -6.19
CA VAL A 136 -1.44 10.77 -6.54
C VAL A 136 -2.66 10.62 -5.63
N ILE A 137 -3.29 11.74 -5.29
CA ILE A 137 -4.58 11.76 -4.60
C ILE A 137 -5.65 11.16 -5.52
N GLU A 138 -6.57 10.35 -4.99
CA GLU A 138 -7.65 9.78 -5.81
C GLU A 138 -8.53 10.93 -6.36
N PRO A 139 -8.74 11.02 -7.68
CA PRO A 139 -9.66 12.01 -8.22
C PRO A 139 -11.11 11.65 -7.85
N ASP A 140 -11.97 12.65 -7.66
CA ASP A 140 -13.39 12.49 -7.29
C ASP A 140 -14.28 11.86 -8.40
N ASP A 141 -13.70 11.13 -9.35
CA ASP A 141 -14.38 10.54 -10.51
C ASP A 141 -15.36 9.43 -10.12
N PHE A 142 -15.05 8.67 -9.06
CA PHE A 142 -15.84 7.51 -8.65
C PHE A 142 -16.53 7.73 -7.31
N VAL A 143 -15.79 8.13 -6.28
CA VAL A 143 -16.28 8.43 -4.94
C VAL A 143 -15.38 9.51 -4.33
N ARG A 144 -15.97 10.37 -3.50
CA ARG A 144 -15.19 11.30 -2.68
C ARG A 144 -14.35 10.51 -1.67
N CYS A 145 -13.03 10.61 -1.79
CA CYS A 145 -12.10 9.92 -0.92
C CYS A 145 -11.71 10.79 0.28
N ASP A 146 -11.70 10.20 1.47
CA ASP A 146 -11.24 10.81 2.73
C ASP A 146 -10.16 9.91 3.37
N GLY A 147 -9.44 9.14 2.54
CA GLY A 147 -8.53 8.08 2.96
C GLY A 147 -7.35 8.64 3.77
N ILE A 148 -6.76 9.73 3.28
CA ILE A 148 -5.68 10.46 3.95
C ILE A 148 -6.07 10.87 5.39
N SER A 149 -7.27 11.42 5.57
CA SER A 149 -7.74 11.88 6.90
C SER A 149 -7.90 10.70 7.85
N LYS A 150 -8.60 9.63 7.42
CA LYS A 150 -8.80 8.40 8.21
C LYS A 150 -7.46 7.79 8.65
N LEU A 151 -6.48 7.72 7.74
CA LEU A 151 -5.17 7.14 8.01
C LEU A 151 -4.37 7.98 9.02
N ASN A 152 -4.34 9.31 8.84
CA ASN A 152 -3.65 10.20 9.79
C ASN A 152 -4.28 10.16 11.20
N GLU A 153 -5.60 10.14 11.30
CA GLU A 153 -6.31 10.02 12.59
C GLU A 153 -6.00 8.71 13.33
N SER A 154 -5.65 7.65 12.60
CA SER A 154 -5.19 6.38 13.16
C SER A 154 -3.71 6.34 13.58
N GLY A 155 -2.97 7.43 13.34
CA GLY A 155 -1.55 7.54 13.63
C GLY A 155 -0.61 7.03 12.53
N ILE A 156 -1.11 6.85 11.30
CA ILE A 156 -0.28 6.53 10.12
C ILE A 156 0.04 7.83 9.39
N ASN A 157 1.33 8.13 9.18
CA ASN A 157 1.74 9.35 8.50
C ASN A 157 1.55 9.20 6.99
N VAL A 158 0.79 10.10 6.37
CA VAL A 158 0.59 10.08 4.90
C VAL A 158 1.36 11.22 4.24
N THR A 159 2.17 10.88 3.22
CA THR A 159 3.02 11.83 2.48
C THR A 159 2.91 11.58 0.98
N GLU A 160 2.78 12.64 0.18
CA GLU A 160 2.82 12.54 -1.28
C GLU A 160 4.26 12.54 -1.81
N VAL A 161 4.55 11.66 -2.77
CA VAL A 161 5.83 11.65 -3.48
C VAL A 161 5.78 12.68 -4.59
N TYR A 162 6.60 13.72 -4.47
CA TYR A 162 6.57 14.86 -5.38
C TYR A 162 7.04 14.49 -6.80
N GLY A 163 6.38 15.08 -7.80
CA GLY A 163 6.81 15.04 -9.20
C GLY A 163 6.45 13.75 -9.95
N ILE A 164 5.56 12.91 -9.42
CA ILE A 164 5.15 11.65 -10.06
C ILE A 164 3.63 11.50 -10.20
N SER A 165 2.85 12.45 -9.71
CA SER A 165 1.38 12.39 -9.68
C SER A 165 0.75 12.25 -11.08
N GLU A 166 1.26 12.97 -12.08
CA GLU A 166 0.80 12.85 -13.47
C GLU A 166 1.04 11.45 -14.04
N GLU A 167 2.22 10.86 -13.79
CA GLU A 167 2.53 9.50 -14.24
C GLU A 167 1.61 8.48 -13.55
N CYS A 168 1.44 8.60 -12.22
CA CYS A 168 0.55 7.74 -11.46
C CYS A 168 -0.89 7.80 -11.98
N LEU A 169 -1.43 9.01 -12.20
CA LEU A 169 -2.80 9.18 -12.68
C LEU A 169 -2.98 8.63 -14.10
N LYS A 170 -2.00 8.88 -14.98
CA LYS A 170 -2.00 8.34 -16.34
C LYS A 170 -2.06 6.81 -16.32
N ILE A 171 -1.23 6.18 -15.48
CA ILE A 171 -1.19 4.72 -15.35
C ILE A 171 -2.48 4.19 -14.74
N ALA A 172 -3.00 4.86 -13.70
CA ALA A 172 -4.24 4.47 -13.06
C ALA A 172 -5.41 4.36 -14.04
N ARG A 173 -5.45 5.23 -15.06
CA ARG A 173 -6.47 5.22 -16.11
C ARG A 173 -6.18 4.25 -17.26
N GLY A 174 -5.13 3.44 -17.19
CA GLY A 174 -4.81 2.46 -18.22
C GLY A 174 -4.06 3.02 -19.43
N TYR A 175 -3.52 4.23 -19.35
CA TYR A 175 -2.76 4.83 -20.46
C TYR A 175 -1.27 4.51 -20.33
N PHE A 176 -0.86 3.30 -20.69
CA PHE A 176 0.55 2.88 -20.67
C PHE A 176 0.86 1.77 -21.67
#